data_AF-A0A945KRY3-F1
#
_entry.id   AF-A0A945KRY3-F1
#
_cell.length_a   1.000
_cell.length_b   1.000
_cell.length_c   1.000
_cell.angle_alpha   90.00
_cell.angle_beta   90.00
_cell.angle_gamma   90.00
#
_symmetry.space_group_name_H-M   'P 1'
#
loop_
_entity.id
_entity.type
_entity.pdbx_description
1 polymer ?
#
loop_
_entity_poly.entity_id
_entity_poly.type
_entity_poly.pdbx_seq_one_letter_code
_entity_poly.pdbx_strand_id
1 'polypeptide(L)'
;MKAETAQGRVLLRLLEHGRGPAIELAWPNSAIERAGLYRRFRDCFGMRVALSPAVGELYVAEGVSGQNWHPNHDRYSGFARQPSGRLTDAERRDLRVIARHHGLSGDSPAMRVFPRRVDAHLLGGLDRILKGGYGGASAIRARYEFHGGSIQVQDIEVDGRAVPGTIELNTACRRTG
;
A
#
# COMPACT_ATOMS: atom_id res chain seq x y z
N MET A 1 -15.18 12.14 -5.30
CA MET A 1 -13.70 12.24 -5.28
C MET A 1 -13.13 13.19 -4.23
N LYS A 2 -13.31 14.53 -4.28
CA LYS A 2 -12.68 15.44 -3.29
C LYS A 2 -13.12 15.21 -1.82
N ALA A 3 -14.41 14.94 -1.58
CA ALA A 3 -14.95 14.71 -0.23
C ALA A 3 -14.48 13.36 0.36
N GLU A 4 -14.45 12.30 -0.45
CA GLU A 4 -13.95 10.97 -0.05
C GLU A 4 -12.48 11.04 0.37
N THR A 5 -11.62 11.73 -0.39
CA THR A 5 -10.22 11.90 0.01
C THR A 5 -10.08 12.75 1.28
N ALA A 6 -10.98 13.70 1.54
CA ALA A 6 -10.94 14.50 2.77
C ALA A 6 -11.27 13.66 4.01
N GLN A 7 -12.36 12.89 3.94
CA GLN A 7 -12.74 11.95 4.99
C GLN A 7 -11.66 10.89 5.20
N GLY A 8 -11.14 10.32 4.11
CA GLY A 8 -10.06 9.35 4.18
C GLY A 8 -8.76 9.90 4.81
N ARG A 9 -8.45 11.19 4.67
CA ARG A 9 -7.33 11.82 5.39
C ARG A 9 -7.56 11.92 6.90
N VAL A 10 -8.81 11.98 7.36
CA VAL A 10 -9.15 11.94 8.79
C VAL A 10 -8.97 10.51 9.30
N LEU A 11 -9.53 9.53 8.59
CA LEU A 11 -9.39 8.11 8.93
C LEU A 11 -7.93 7.65 8.94
N LEU A 12 -7.13 8.12 7.98
CA LEU A 12 -5.70 7.84 7.92
C LEU A 12 -4.99 8.30 9.20
N ARG A 13 -5.28 9.53 9.66
CA ARG A 13 -4.71 10.06 10.90
C ARG A 13 -5.14 9.26 12.12
N LEU A 14 -6.40 8.81 12.18
CA LEU A 14 -6.87 7.95 13.28
C LEU A 14 -6.08 6.64 13.33
N LEU A 15 -5.94 5.99 12.18
CA LEU A 15 -5.21 4.72 12.05
C LEU A 15 -3.73 4.92 12.42
N GLU A 16 -3.13 6.08 12.13
CA GLU A 16 -1.71 6.38 12.40
C GLU A 16 -1.47 6.56 13.91
N HIS A 17 -2.53 6.84 14.66
CA HIS A 17 -2.56 6.86 16.12
C HIS A 17 -3.07 5.53 16.72
N GLY A 18 -3.11 4.45 15.93
CA GLY A 18 -3.52 3.12 16.40
C GLY A 18 -5.03 2.95 16.58
N ARG A 19 -5.86 3.80 15.98
CA ARG A 19 -7.33 3.71 16.05
C ARG A 19 -7.95 3.30 14.72
N GLY A 20 -8.76 2.26 14.73
CA GLY A 20 -9.49 1.77 13.57
C GLY A 20 -9.32 0.25 13.39
N PRO A 21 -9.93 -0.32 12.34
CA PRO A 21 -9.86 -1.73 12.08
C PRO A 21 -8.46 -2.16 11.64
N ALA A 22 -8.12 -3.43 11.89
CA ALA A 22 -7.03 -4.08 11.16
C ALA A 22 -7.41 -4.19 9.68
N ILE A 23 -6.51 -3.80 8.77
CA ILE A 23 -6.76 -3.85 7.33
C ILE A 23 -5.78 -4.81 6.64
N GLU A 24 -6.32 -5.78 5.93
CA GLU A 24 -5.55 -6.71 5.10
C GLU A 24 -5.94 -6.56 3.63
N LEU A 25 -4.95 -6.39 2.75
CA LEU A 25 -5.16 -6.21 1.31
C LEU A 25 -4.39 -7.26 0.53
N ALA A 26 -5.11 -8.29 0.10
CA ALA A 26 -4.54 -9.37 -0.70
C ALA A 26 -4.12 -8.88 -2.08
N TRP A 27 -3.01 -9.40 -2.59
CA TRP A 27 -2.59 -9.17 -3.97
C TRP A 27 -3.16 -10.27 -4.89
N PRO A 28 -3.26 -10.03 -6.21
CA PRO A 28 -3.77 -11.02 -7.16
C PRO A 28 -3.03 -12.36 -7.11
N ASN A 29 -3.74 -13.45 -7.40
CA ASN A 29 -3.13 -14.78 -7.50
C ASN A 29 -2.39 -14.98 -8.84
N SER A 30 -2.78 -14.25 -9.89
CA SER A 30 -2.09 -14.26 -11.18
C SER A 30 -0.74 -13.56 -11.12
N ALA A 31 0.32 -14.23 -11.59
CA ALA A 31 1.66 -13.65 -11.64
C ALA A 31 1.74 -12.42 -12.55
N ILE A 32 0.99 -12.43 -13.66
CA ILE A 32 0.93 -11.33 -14.63
C ILE A 32 0.26 -10.12 -13.98
N GLU A 33 -0.89 -10.32 -13.32
CA GLU A 33 -1.63 -9.25 -12.65
C GLU A 33 -0.83 -8.67 -11.48
N ARG A 34 -0.19 -9.51 -10.65
CA ARG A 34 0.71 -8.99 -9.59
C ARG A 34 1.83 -8.14 -10.15
N ALA A 35 2.46 -8.58 -11.25
CA ALA A 35 3.53 -7.82 -11.88
C ALA A 35 3.03 -6.49 -12.45
N GLY A 36 1.82 -6.47 -13.03
CA GLY A 36 1.15 -5.25 -13.47
C GLY A 36 0.84 -4.31 -12.30
N LEU A 37 0.24 -4.85 -11.24
CA LEU A 37 -0.09 -4.13 -10.01
C LEU A 37 1.15 -3.51 -9.36
N TYR A 38 2.23 -4.28 -9.22
CA TYR A 38 3.50 -3.79 -8.67
C TYR A 38 4.04 -2.60 -9.45
N ARG A 39 4.20 -2.75 -10.78
CA ARG A 39 4.71 -1.68 -11.64
C ARG A 39 3.82 -0.45 -11.55
N ARG A 40 2.49 -0.64 -11.62
CA ARG A 40 1.54 0.46 -11.53
C ARG A 40 1.68 1.20 -10.20
N PHE A 41 1.72 0.50 -9.08
CA PHE A 41 1.87 1.14 -7.77
C PHE A 41 3.20 1.88 -7.66
N ARG A 42 4.31 1.26 -8.08
CA ARG A 42 5.64 1.85 -8.01
C ARG A 42 5.77 3.08 -8.91
N ASP A 43 5.48 2.91 -10.19
CA ASP A 43 5.80 3.89 -11.23
C ASP A 43 4.78 5.03 -11.28
N CYS A 44 3.50 4.75 -10.96
CA CYS A 44 2.42 5.71 -11.15
C CYS A 44 1.84 6.24 -9.84
N PHE A 45 1.69 5.36 -8.83
CA PHE A 45 1.12 5.77 -7.54
C PHE A 45 2.18 6.30 -6.57
N GLY A 46 3.47 6.07 -6.84
CA GLY A 46 4.58 6.51 -6.00
C GLY A 46 4.81 5.61 -4.78
N MET A 47 4.40 4.34 -4.84
CA MET A 47 4.76 3.35 -3.84
C MET A 47 6.28 3.18 -3.80
N ARG A 48 6.85 3.18 -2.59
CA ARG A 48 8.24 2.82 -2.34
C ARG A 48 8.31 1.40 -1.79
N VAL A 49 9.31 0.64 -2.25
CA VAL A 49 9.70 -0.60 -1.60
C VAL A 49 10.89 -0.33 -0.69
N ALA A 50 10.91 -1.00 0.45
CA ALA A 50 11.97 -0.87 1.44
C ALA A 50 12.37 -2.22 2.03
N LEU A 51 13.58 -2.31 2.59
CA LEU A 51 13.98 -3.39 3.50
C LEU A 51 13.94 -2.89 4.94
N SER A 52 13.46 -3.71 5.87
CA SER A 52 13.34 -3.37 7.29
C SER A 52 14.04 -4.44 8.13
N PRO A 53 15.38 -4.34 8.30
CA PRO A 53 16.13 -5.33 9.09
C PRO A 53 15.77 -5.29 10.57
N ALA A 54 15.33 -4.13 11.09
CA ALA A 54 14.82 -3.96 12.44
C ALA A 54 13.59 -3.05 12.46
N VAL A 55 12.82 -3.12 13.56
CA VAL A 55 11.61 -2.31 13.76
C VAL A 55 11.96 -0.83 13.71
N GLY A 56 11.25 -0.08 12.86
CA GLY A 56 11.47 1.36 12.67
C GLY A 56 12.59 1.72 11.70
N GLU A 57 13.30 0.74 11.14
CA GLU A 57 14.30 0.96 10.11
C GLU A 57 13.74 0.66 8.73
N LEU A 58 13.94 1.59 7.78
CA LEU A 58 13.51 1.48 6.40
C LEU A 58 14.67 1.82 5.44
N TYR A 59 15.07 0.81 4.71
CA TYR A 59 16.02 0.74 3.60
C TYR A 59 15.45 1.12 2.23
N VAL A 60 15.74 2.25 1.58
CA VAL A 60 15.22 2.52 0.20
C VAL A 60 16.33 2.85 -0.81
N ALA A 61 16.10 2.54 -2.08
CA ALA A 61 17.11 2.64 -3.13
C ALA A 61 17.64 4.07 -3.34
N GLU A 62 16.78 5.08 -3.17
CA GLU A 62 17.16 6.49 -3.29
C GLU A 62 17.77 7.09 -2.02
N GLY A 63 17.88 6.29 -0.95
CA GLY A 63 18.47 6.70 0.32
C GLY A 63 19.99 6.80 0.26
N VAL A 64 20.57 7.52 1.21
CA VAL A 64 22.03 7.50 1.41
C VAL A 64 22.44 6.11 1.90
N SER A 65 23.50 5.54 1.32
CA SER A 65 23.99 4.21 1.71
C SER A 65 24.23 4.13 3.21
N GLY A 66 23.83 3.00 3.82
CA GLY A 66 23.91 2.77 5.27
C GLY A 66 22.98 3.63 6.15
N GLN A 67 22.20 4.57 5.62
CA GLN A 67 21.32 5.42 6.42
C GLN A 67 19.87 4.98 6.38
N ASN A 68 19.24 4.98 7.55
CA ASN A 68 17.81 4.75 7.70
C ASN A 68 17.01 5.87 6.99
N TRP A 69 16.10 5.48 6.10
CA TRP A 69 15.16 6.40 5.47
C TRP A 69 13.99 6.70 6.40
N HIS A 70 13.84 7.98 6.72
CA HIS A 70 12.70 8.49 7.47
C HIS A 70 11.68 9.05 6.48
N PRO A 71 10.54 8.38 6.24
CA PRO A 71 9.54 8.86 5.30
C PRO A 71 9.02 10.22 5.76
N ASN A 72 8.94 11.19 4.83
CA ASN A 72 8.21 12.42 5.12
C ASN A 72 6.72 12.06 5.33
N HIS A 73 6.24 12.19 6.57
CA HIS A 73 4.89 11.81 6.98
C HIS A 73 3.78 12.71 6.43
N ASP A 74 4.10 13.83 5.75
CA ASP A 74 3.15 14.60 4.94
C ASP A 74 2.96 13.99 3.54
N ARG A 75 3.94 13.23 3.06
CA ARG A 75 3.93 12.61 1.71
C ARG A 75 3.56 11.13 1.75
N TYR A 76 4.12 10.39 2.69
CA TYR A 76 3.92 8.95 2.86
C TYR A 76 3.08 8.66 4.09
N SER A 77 2.26 7.61 3.99
CA SER A 77 1.52 7.15 5.16
C SER A 77 2.45 6.41 6.13
N GLY A 78 2.13 6.48 7.41
CA GLY A 78 2.77 5.65 8.44
C GLY A 78 2.52 4.14 8.29
N PHE A 79 1.63 3.69 7.39
CA PHE A 79 1.36 2.26 7.17
C PHE A 79 2.32 1.64 6.17
N ALA A 80 3.46 1.18 6.68
CA ALA A 80 4.29 0.25 5.95
C ALA A 80 3.60 -1.12 5.93
N ARG A 81 3.40 -1.70 4.74
CA ARG A 81 2.76 -3.01 4.57
C ARG A 81 3.82 -4.05 4.30
N GLN A 82 3.91 -5.05 5.17
CA GLN A 82 4.72 -6.22 4.89
C GLN A 82 3.99 -7.10 3.87
N PRO A 83 4.59 -7.40 2.71
CA PRO A 83 3.99 -8.31 1.74
C PRO A 83 4.00 -9.73 2.30
N SER A 84 2.86 -10.40 2.25
CA SER A 84 2.76 -11.85 2.44
C SER A 84 2.76 -12.56 1.07
N GLY A 85 3.33 -13.76 1.03
CA GLY A 85 3.35 -14.59 -0.18
C GLY A 85 4.44 -14.20 -1.22
N ARG A 86 4.17 -14.49 -2.49
CA ARG A 86 5.19 -14.44 -3.55
C ARG A 86 5.39 -13.02 -4.09
N LEU A 87 6.59 -12.49 -3.91
CA LEU A 87 7.04 -11.24 -4.53
C LEU A 87 7.19 -11.38 -6.06
N THR A 88 6.90 -10.28 -6.77
CA THR A 88 7.13 -10.22 -8.22
C THR A 88 8.63 -10.23 -8.55
N ASP A 89 9.02 -10.62 -9.76
CA ASP A 89 10.43 -10.58 -10.16
C ASP A 89 11.01 -9.16 -10.14
N ALA A 90 10.20 -8.15 -10.49
CA ALA A 90 10.59 -6.75 -10.45
C ALA A 90 10.83 -6.28 -9.01
N GLU A 91 9.91 -6.61 -8.10
CA GLU A 91 10.05 -6.30 -6.67
C GLU A 91 11.28 -6.99 -6.07
N ARG A 92 11.51 -8.27 -6.38
CA ARG A 92 12.72 -8.98 -5.94
C ARG A 92 14.00 -8.35 -6.47
N ARG A 93 13.99 -7.80 -7.70
CA ARG A 93 15.14 -7.05 -8.24
C ARG A 93 15.37 -5.75 -7.48
N ASP A 94 14.32 -4.97 -7.27
CA ASP A 94 14.40 -3.70 -6.55
C ASP A 94 14.93 -3.90 -5.12
N LEU A 95 14.40 -4.90 -4.39
CA LEU A 95 14.87 -5.23 -3.04
C LEU A 95 16.33 -5.71 -3.01
N ARG A 96 16.80 -6.46 -4.02
CA ARG A 96 18.23 -6.83 -4.12
C ARG A 96 19.13 -5.63 -4.35
N VAL A 97 18.68 -4.64 -5.12
CA VAL A 97 19.43 -3.39 -5.31
C VAL A 97 19.55 -2.65 -3.99
N ILE A 98 18.46 -2.54 -3.23
CA ILE A 98 18.45 -1.94 -1.89
C ILE A 98 19.41 -2.68 -0.95
N ALA A 99 19.32 -4.02 -0.89
CA ALA A 99 20.18 -4.83 -0.04
C ALA A 99 21.67 -4.57 -0.31
N ARG A 100 22.06 -4.57 -1.59
CA ARG A 100 23.45 -4.31 -2.00
C ARG A 100 23.88 -2.88 -1.68
N HIS A 101 23.02 -1.90 -1.96
CA HIS A 101 23.30 -0.48 -1.73
C HIS A 101 23.56 -0.17 -0.25
N HIS A 102 22.88 -0.87 0.66
CA HIS A 102 22.99 -0.64 2.10
C HIS A 102 23.80 -1.71 2.85
N GLY A 103 24.34 -2.72 2.16
CA GLY A 103 25.05 -3.83 2.80
C GLY A 103 24.17 -4.71 3.70
N LEU A 104 22.88 -4.84 3.39
CA LEU A 104 21.90 -5.59 4.19
C LEU A 104 21.79 -7.07 3.74
N SER A 105 21.30 -7.92 4.64
CA SER A 105 20.95 -9.30 4.30
C SER A 105 19.84 -9.34 3.25
N GLY A 106 19.95 -10.27 2.30
CA GLY A 106 18.92 -10.53 1.30
C GLY A 106 17.61 -11.07 1.88
N ASP A 107 17.64 -11.55 3.13
CA ASP A 107 16.48 -12.06 3.86
C ASP A 107 15.78 -10.99 4.71
N SER A 108 16.27 -9.74 4.68
CA SER A 108 15.66 -8.64 5.44
C SER A 108 14.19 -8.47 5.02
N PRO A 109 13.25 -8.31 5.97
CA PRO A 109 11.84 -8.13 5.67
C PRO A 109 11.59 -7.01 4.65
N ALA A 110 10.80 -7.32 3.61
CA ALA A 110 10.37 -6.32 2.64
C ALA A 110 9.20 -5.51 3.19
N MET A 111 9.15 -4.22 2.87
CA MET A 111 8.04 -3.33 3.20
C MET A 111 7.60 -2.55 1.97
N ARG A 112 6.29 -2.31 1.84
CA ARG A 112 5.71 -1.42 0.84
C ARG A 112 5.16 -0.19 1.54
N VAL A 113 5.65 0.98 1.16
CA VAL A 113 5.27 2.27 1.74
C VAL A 113 4.51 3.07 0.70
N PHE A 114 3.27 3.44 1.01
CA PHE A 114 2.37 4.12 0.09
C PHE A 114 2.28 5.62 0.39
N PRO A 115 2.08 6.48 -0.63
CA PRO A 115 1.80 7.87 -0.38
C PRO A 115 0.47 8.07 0.36
N ARG A 116 0.40 9.05 1.26
CA ARG A 116 -0.82 9.35 2.05
C ARG A 116 -2.07 9.49 1.19
N ARG A 117 -1.92 10.07 -0.01
CA ARG A 117 -3.04 10.28 -0.93
C ARG A 117 -3.69 8.97 -1.39
N VAL A 118 -2.89 7.91 -1.55
CA VAL A 118 -3.35 6.59 -1.99
C VAL A 118 -4.16 5.97 -0.87
N ASP A 119 -3.61 5.98 0.34
CA ASP A 119 -4.28 5.39 1.50
C ASP A 119 -5.50 6.22 1.93
N ALA A 120 -5.45 7.55 1.88
CA ALA A 120 -6.63 8.38 2.10
C ALA A 120 -7.74 8.07 1.08
N HIS A 121 -7.40 7.85 -0.19
CA HIS A 121 -8.42 7.48 -1.19
C HIS A 121 -9.00 6.09 -0.92
N LEU A 122 -8.16 5.11 -0.55
CA LEU A 122 -8.61 3.79 -0.13
C LEU A 122 -9.55 3.85 1.08
N LEU A 123 -9.13 4.52 2.16
CA LEU A 123 -9.91 4.61 3.40
C LEU A 123 -11.21 5.38 3.22
N GLY A 124 -11.20 6.47 2.43
CA GLY A 124 -12.43 7.17 2.06
C GLY A 124 -13.39 6.31 1.23
N GLY A 125 -12.85 5.46 0.35
CA GLY A 125 -13.64 4.48 -0.39
C GLY A 125 -14.27 3.42 0.51
N LEU A 126 -13.52 2.88 1.47
CA LEU A 126 -14.02 1.93 2.46
C LEU A 126 -15.14 2.56 3.31
N ASP A 127 -14.92 3.76 3.85
CA ASP A 127 -15.92 4.45 4.67
C ASP A 127 -17.22 4.74 3.91
N ARG A 128 -17.12 5.10 2.62
CA ARG A 128 -18.29 5.26 1.75
C ARG A 128 -19.07 3.95 1.59
N ILE A 129 -18.38 2.85 1.29
CA ILE A 129 -19.02 1.53 1.12
C ILE A 129 -19.68 1.08 2.43
N LEU A 130 -19.04 1.35 3.56
CA LEU A 130 -19.53 1.03 4.89
C LEU A 130 -20.52 2.07 5.46
N LYS A 131 -20.87 3.11 4.69
CA LYS A 131 -21.79 4.18 5.08
C LYS A 131 -21.45 4.82 6.43
N GLY A 132 -20.16 5.07 6.68
CA GLY A 132 -19.66 5.64 7.95
C GLY A 132 -19.34 4.60 9.04
N GLY A 133 -19.59 3.31 8.79
CA GLY A 133 -19.35 2.22 9.74
C GLY A 133 -17.88 1.83 9.94
N TYR A 134 -16.93 2.52 9.28
CA TYR A 134 -15.50 2.17 9.33
C TYR A 134 -14.94 2.15 10.76
N GLY A 135 -15.32 3.13 11.58
CA GLY A 135 -14.81 3.26 12.96
C GLY A 135 -15.30 2.17 13.92
N GLY A 136 -16.36 1.44 13.56
CA GLY A 136 -16.91 0.34 14.37
C GLY A 136 -16.43 -1.05 13.95
N ALA A 137 -15.74 -1.17 12.82
CA ALA A 137 -15.20 -2.43 12.34
C ALA A 137 -13.99 -2.86 13.17
N SER A 138 -13.84 -4.17 13.40
CA SER A 138 -12.64 -4.73 14.04
C SER A 138 -11.59 -5.11 13.00
N ALA A 139 -12.01 -5.73 11.90
CA ALA A 139 -11.16 -6.12 10.80
C ALA A 139 -11.82 -5.92 9.44
N ILE A 140 -11.03 -5.47 8.47
CA ILE A 140 -11.42 -5.34 7.06
C ILE A 140 -10.41 -6.12 6.22
N ARG A 141 -10.92 -7.05 5.40
CA ARG A 141 -10.13 -7.72 4.37
C ARG A 141 -10.64 -7.30 3.00
N ALA A 142 -9.74 -7.12 2.06
CA ALA A 142 -10.09 -6.90 0.66
C ALA A 142 -8.97 -7.39 -0.25
N ARG A 143 -9.22 -7.33 -1.56
CA ARG A 143 -8.27 -7.76 -2.59
C ARG A 143 -8.01 -6.64 -3.59
N TYR A 144 -6.75 -6.46 -3.94
CA TYR A 144 -6.38 -5.70 -5.13
C TYR A 144 -6.63 -6.52 -6.38
N GLU A 145 -7.27 -5.89 -7.35
CA GLU A 145 -7.37 -6.39 -8.71
C GLU A 145 -6.74 -5.42 -9.69
N PHE A 146 -6.20 -5.95 -10.78
CA PHE A 146 -5.57 -5.16 -11.83
C PHE A 146 -6.14 -5.55 -13.19
N HIS A 147 -7.05 -4.72 -13.72
CA HIS A 147 -7.72 -4.95 -14.99
C HIS A 147 -7.65 -3.69 -15.85
N GLY A 148 -7.33 -3.82 -17.14
CA GLY A 148 -7.36 -2.69 -18.08
C GLY A 148 -6.44 -1.50 -17.71
N GLY A 149 -5.42 -1.71 -16.87
CA GLY A 149 -4.53 -0.65 -16.40
C GLY A 149 -5.03 0.16 -15.20
N SER A 150 -6.24 -0.15 -14.69
CA SER A 150 -6.76 0.40 -13.44
C SER A 150 -6.49 -0.55 -12.27
N ILE A 151 -6.41 0.02 -11.07
CA ILE A 151 -6.32 -0.75 -9.83
C ILE A 151 -7.65 -0.62 -9.12
N GLN A 152 -8.23 -1.76 -8.77
CA GLN A 152 -9.47 -1.82 -8.01
C GLN A 152 -9.24 -2.54 -6.69
N VAL A 153 -10.05 -2.22 -5.70
CA VAL A 153 -10.16 -2.97 -4.46
C VAL A 153 -11.56 -3.56 -4.40
N GLN A 154 -11.61 -4.89 -4.32
CA GLN A 154 -12.81 -5.72 -4.39
C GLN A 154 -12.77 -6.79 -3.28
N ASP A 155 -13.75 -7.71 -3.28
CA ASP A 155 -13.91 -8.77 -2.29
C ASP A 155 -13.82 -8.25 -0.84
N ILE A 156 -14.54 -7.16 -0.58
CA ILE A 156 -14.49 -6.48 0.71
C ILE A 156 -15.25 -7.33 1.73
N GLU A 157 -14.58 -7.66 2.82
CA GLU A 157 -15.11 -8.37 3.96
C GLU A 157 -14.89 -7.52 5.21
N VAL A 158 -15.93 -7.35 6.02
CA VAL A 158 -15.88 -6.66 7.31
C VAL A 158 -16.33 -7.60 8.39
N ASP A 159 -15.45 -7.84 9.37
CA ASP A 159 -15.71 -8.75 10.49
C ASP A 159 -16.25 -10.13 10.05
N GLY A 160 -15.68 -10.68 8.96
CA GLY A 160 -16.08 -11.98 8.40
C GLY A 160 -17.29 -11.94 7.47
N ARG A 161 -17.89 -10.77 7.22
CA ARG A 161 -19.07 -10.62 6.36
C ARG A 161 -18.73 -9.91 5.06
N ALA A 162 -19.10 -10.51 3.93
CA ALA A 162 -18.94 -9.89 2.63
C ALA A 162 -19.79 -8.60 2.52
N VAL A 163 -19.18 -7.53 2.02
CA VAL A 163 -19.81 -6.24 1.77
C VAL A 163 -19.71 -5.93 0.29
N PRO A 164 -20.85 -5.72 -0.42
CA PRO A 164 -20.82 -5.41 -1.83
C PRO A 164 -20.23 -4.02 -2.07
N GLY A 165 -19.27 -3.94 -2.99
CA GLY A 165 -18.72 -2.68 -3.43
C GLY A 165 -17.33 -2.81 -4.03
N THR A 166 -16.94 -1.79 -4.77
CA THR A 166 -15.63 -1.67 -5.40
C THR A 166 -15.08 -0.28 -5.14
N ILE A 167 -13.78 -0.20 -4.86
CA ILE A 167 -13.05 1.06 -4.76
C ILE A 167 -12.09 1.14 -5.94
N GLU A 168 -12.26 2.13 -6.79
CA GLU A 168 -11.31 2.41 -7.86
C GLU A 168 -10.19 3.31 -7.36
N LEU A 169 -8.95 2.82 -7.46
CA LEU A 169 -7.77 3.65 -7.23
C LEU A 169 -7.37 4.25 -8.58
N ASN A 170 -7.76 5.51 -8.80
CA ASN A 170 -7.47 6.21 -10.04
C ASN A 170 -6.28 7.16 -9.84
N THR A 171 -5.25 6.98 -10.66
CA THR A 171 -4.17 7.95 -10.80
C THR A 171 -3.76 8.07 -12.26
N ALA A 172 -3.55 9.30 -12.71
CA ALA A 172 -2.99 9.55 -14.03
C ALA A 172 -1.50 9.15 -14.00
N CYS A 173 -1.17 8.05 -14.65
CA CYS A 173 0.23 7.74 -14.91
C CYS A 173 0.63 8.47 -16.17
N ARG A 174 1.45 9.50 -16.02
CA ARG A 174 2.13 10.08 -17.18
C ARG A 174 3.10 9.01 -17.68
N ARG A 175 2.86 8.48 -18.88
CA ARG A 175 3.91 7.77 -19.62
C ARG A 175 4.99 8.81 -19.88
N THR A 176 6.09 8.77 -19.13
CA THR A 176 7.34 9.34 -19.62
C THR A 176 7.74 8.48 -20.81
N GLY A 177 7.40 8.96 -22.00
CA GLY A 177 7.95 8.47 -23.25
C GLY A 177 9.39 8.92 -23.42
#